data_AF-A0AAP0I4W4-F1
#
_entry.id   AF-A0AAP0I4W4-F1
#
_cell.length_a   1.000
_cell.length_b   1.000
_cell.length_c   1.000
_cell.angle_alpha   90.00
_cell.angle_beta   90.00
_cell.angle_gamma   90.00
#
_symmetry.space_group_name_H-M   'P 1'
#
loop_
_entity.id
_entity.type
_entity.pdbx_description
1 polymer ?
#
loop_
_entity_poly.entity_id
_entity_poly.type
_entity_poly.pdbx_seq_one_letter_code
_entity_poly.pdbx_strand_id
1 'polypeptide(L)'
;MSSGRSKDNRSGSRLASQLTPSDSVCALLLQIFIQKQEVVEEVPDITHRVFLDVDFEAQRIGRIVIGLYGNVVPKTAENFRALCTGERGISGSRKKLHYKGTPFHRIVSGFMIQGGDIVHGDGRGNTSIYGGTFPDENFRIKHSHAGVVSMVNSGPDSNGSQFFITTVKASWLDGEHVVFGTVIQGMDTVFMIEEEELGRTMETQGRR
;
A
#
# COMPACT_ATOMS: atom_id res chain seq x y z
N MET A 1 64.10 21.34 -56.47
CA MET A 1 63.60 21.84 -57.76
C MET A 1 62.54 20.87 -58.26
N SER A 2 61.37 21.40 -58.65
CA SER A 2 60.32 20.83 -59.53
C SER A 2 59.85 19.39 -59.23
N SER A 3 58.57 19.13 -58.96
CA SER A 3 57.42 19.16 -59.88
C SER A 3 56.79 17.76 -59.89
N GLY A 4 55.49 17.69 -59.65
CA GLY A 4 54.68 16.46 -59.74
C GLY A 4 53.35 16.73 -59.04
N ARG A 5 52.45 17.55 -59.61
CA ARG A 5 51.56 17.28 -60.75
C ARG A 5 50.55 16.16 -60.45
N SER A 6 49.31 16.60 -60.26
CA SER A 6 48.04 15.95 -60.61
C SER A 6 47.69 14.65 -59.89
N LYS A 7 46.89 14.79 -58.82
CA LYS A 7 45.95 13.75 -58.37
C LYS A 7 44.53 14.16 -58.78
N ASP A 8 43.87 13.18 -59.39
CA ASP A 8 42.46 12.87 -59.26
C ASP A 8 41.43 13.88 -59.76
N ASN A 9 40.99 13.66 -61.00
CA ASN A 9 39.70 14.10 -61.48
C ASN A 9 38.89 12.87 -61.92
N ARG A 10 37.94 12.44 -61.08
CA ARG A 10 36.66 11.87 -61.50
C ARG A 10 35.68 11.87 -60.32
N SER A 11 34.84 12.89 -60.35
CA SER A 11 33.49 13.01 -59.79
C SER A 11 32.82 11.71 -59.28
N GLY A 12 32.76 11.59 -57.96
CA GLY A 12 31.75 10.85 -57.19
C GLY A 12 31.77 11.49 -55.80
N SER A 13 30.69 11.84 -55.11
CA SER A 13 29.31 11.43 -55.17
C SER A 13 28.47 12.58 -54.61
N ARG A 14 27.67 13.24 -55.44
CA ARG A 14 26.47 13.92 -54.96
C ARG A 14 25.31 12.96 -55.20
N LEU A 15 24.71 12.48 -54.13
CA LEU A 15 23.27 12.28 -53.97
C LEU A 15 23.06 11.59 -52.62
N ALA A 16 22.90 12.43 -51.60
CA ALA A 16 21.99 12.09 -50.52
C ALA A 16 20.59 12.00 -51.14
N SER A 17 20.04 10.80 -51.24
CA SER A 17 18.60 10.58 -51.30
C SER A 17 18.30 9.08 -51.22
N GLN A 18 17.21 8.78 -50.52
CA GLN A 18 16.49 7.50 -50.51
C GLN A 18 16.92 6.47 -49.47
N LEU A 19 16.76 6.84 -48.20
CA LEU A 19 16.02 5.98 -47.27
C LEU A 19 14.77 6.76 -46.84
N THR A 20 13.66 6.50 -47.51
CA THR A 20 12.33 6.99 -47.10
C THR A 20 11.71 5.95 -46.17
N PRO A 21 11.27 6.31 -44.95
CA PRO A 21 10.51 5.39 -44.13
C PRO A 21 9.12 5.21 -44.76
N SER A 22 8.88 4.06 -45.38
CA SER A 22 7.55 3.66 -45.86
C SER A 22 6.69 3.00 -44.78
N ASP A 23 7.08 3.06 -43.51
CA ASP A 23 6.42 2.28 -42.48
C ASP A 23 5.83 3.20 -41.41
N SER A 24 4.73 3.89 -41.77
CA SER A 24 3.84 4.51 -40.78
C SER A 24 3.41 3.50 -39.71
N VAL A 25 3.38 2.20 -40.05
CA VAL A 25 3.12 1.11 -39.10
C VAL A 25 4.27 0.93 -38.10
N CYS A 26 5.53 1.04 -38.54
CA CYS A 26 6.69 0.89 -37.66
C CYS A 26 6.85 2.11 -36.74
N ALA A 27 6.58 3.32 -37.26
CA ALA A 27 6.52 4.54 -36.46
C ALA A 27 5.36 4.54 -35.45
N LEU A 28 4.18 4.02 -35.84
CA LEU A 28 3.03 3.87 -34.95
C LEU A 28 3.25 2.76 -33.92
N LEU A 29 3.89 1.65 -34.29
CA LEU A 29 4.28 0.58 -33.35
C LEU A 29 5.34 1.08 -32.36
N LEU A 30 6.31 1.88 -32.80
CA LEU A 30 7.27 2.56 -31.92
C LEU A 30 6.58 3.58 -31.01
N GLN A 31 5.60 4.34 -31.51
CA GLN A 31 4.79 5.25 -30.69
C GLN A 31 3.95 4.49 -29.65
N ILE A 32 3.33 3.36 -30.03
CA ILE A 32 2.60 2.48 -29.10
C ILE A 32 3.55 1.87 -28.07
N PHE A 33 4.78 1.48 -28.47
CA PHE A 33 5.81 1.00 -27.55
C PHE A 33 6.30 2.09 -26.57
N ILE A 34 6.36 3.35 -27.00
CA ILE A 34 6.74 4.49 -26.15
C ILE A 34 5.61 4.89 -25.17
N GLN A 35 4.34 4.61 -25.50
CA GLN A 35 3.19 4.95 -24.64
C GLN A 35 2.98 4.00 -23.46
N LYS A 36 3.69 2.87 -23.40
CA LYS A 36 3.72 1.98 -22.22
C LYS A 36 4.95 2.30 -21.36
N GLN A 37 5.06 3.54 -20.91
CA GLN A 37 5.91 3.81 -19.75
C GLN A 37 5.25 3.09 -18.56
N GLU A 38 5.82 1.96 -18.16
CA GLU A 38 5.60 1.44 -16.80
C GLU A 38 6.06 2.55 -15.85
N VAL A 39 5.09 3.25 -15.25
CA VAL A 39 5.37 4.09 -14.09
C VAL A 39 5.85 3.13 -13.02
N VAL A 40 7.16 3.12 -12.79
CA VAL A 40 7.76 2.38 -11.69
C VAL A 40 7.17 3.00 -10.42
N GLU A 41 6.23 2.30 -9.78
CA GLU A 41 5.77 2.67 -8.45
C GLU A 41 6.98 2.58 -7.52
N GLU A 42 7.55 3.72 -7.15
CA GLU A 42 8.60 3.77 -6.15
C GLU A 42 8.03 3.29 -4.83
N VAL A 43 8.45 2.09 -4.41
CA VAL A 43 8.10 1.53 -3.10
C VAL A 43 8.72 2.43 -2.03
N PRO A 44 7.93 3.04 -1.14
CA PRO A 44 8.47 3.94 -0.14
C PRO A 44 9.39 3.21 0.85
N ASP A 45 10.42 3.91 1.33
CA ASP A 45 11.31 3.37 2.35
C ASP A 45 10.59 3.04 3.66
N ILE A 46 10.90 1.87 4.20
CA ILE A 46 10.44 1.44 5.53
C ILE A 46 11.31 2.10 6.58
N THR A 47 10.73 3.00 7.38
CA THR A 47 11.46 3.70 8.45
C THR A 47 11.33 3.02 9.80
N HIS A 48 10.23 2.30 10.03
CA HIS A 48 9.96 1.60 11.28
C HIS A 48 9.37 0.22 11.00
N ARG A 49 9.62 -0.72 11.91
CA ARG A 49 9.01 -2.05 11.89
C ARG A 49 8.26 -2.26 13.20
N VAL A 50 7.02 -2.70 13.09
CA VAL A 50 6.17 -3.09 14.23
C VAL A 50 5.59 -4.47 13.97
N PHE A 51 5.02 -5.10 14.99
CA PHE A 51 4.41 -6.41 14.83
C PHE A 51 3.10 -6.52 15.60
N LEU A 52 2.22 -7.37 15.08
CA LEU A 52 0.99 -7.81 15.71
C LEU A 52 1.07 -9.32 15.90
N ASP A 53 1.03 -9.73 17.14
CA ASP A 53 0.87 -11.13 17.53
C ASP A 53 -0.62 -11.45 17.54
N VAL A 54 -1.05 -12.41 16.72
CA VAL A 54 -2.47 -12.72 16.51
C VAL A 54 -2.84 -14.04 17.17
N ASP A 55 -3.86 -14.00 18.02
CA ASP A 55 -4.42 -15.17 18.66
C ASP A 55 -5.83 -15.43 18.11
N PHE A 56 -6.19 -16.71 17.94
CA PHE A 56 -7.54 -17.17 17.63
C PHE A 56 -7.94 -18.20 18.69
N GLU A 57 -9.11 -18.03 19.33
CA GLU A 57 -9.56 -18.89 20.44
C GLU A 57 -8.49 -19.12 21.54
N ALA A 58 -7.78 -18.04 21.89
CA ALA A 58 -6.65 -18.03 22.86
C ALA A 58 -5.41 -18.83 22.45
N GLN A 59 -5.34 -19.32 21.21
CA GLN A 59 -4.17 -19.95 20.62
C GLN A 59 -3.45 -18.98 19.69
N ARG A 60 -2.13 -18.84 19.83
CA ARG A 60 -1.31 -18.06 18.89
C ARG A 60 -1.35 -18.69 17.51
N ILE A 61 -1.84 -17.97 16.52
CA ILE A 61 -1.89 -18.42 15.11
C ILE A 61 -0.72 -17.87 14.29
N GLY A 62 -0.19 -16.69 14.64
CA GLY A 62 0.92 -16.14 13.89
C GLY A 62 1.34 -14.74 14.32
N ARG A 63 2.31 -14.19 13.59
CA ARG A 63 2.84 -12.83 13.77
C ARG A 63 2.86 -12.11 12.44
N ILE A 64 2.22 -10.95 12.40
CA ILE A 64 2.24 -10.03 11.27
C ILE A 64 3.29 -8.95 11.56
N VAL A 65 4.30 -8.80 10.72
CA VAL A 65 5.29 -7.73 10.81
C VAL A 65 4.98 -6.68 9.75
N ILE A 66 4.85 -5.43 10.17
CA ILE A 66 4.45 -4.30 9.33
C ILE A 66 5.62 -3.31 9.24
N GLY A 67 6.00 -2.97 8.01
CA GLY A 67 6.87 -1.85 7.71
C GLY A 67 6.07 -0.56 7.55
N LEU A 68 6.50 0.52 8.20
CA LEU A 68 5.82 1.82 8.17
C LEU A 68 6.58 2.83 7.32
N TYR A 69 5.83 3.64 6.56
CA TYR A 69 6.34 4.63 5.62
C TYR A 69 6.51 6.03 6.26
N GLY A 70 7.25 6.10 7.37
CA GLY A 70 7.34 7.33 8.17
C GLY A 70 7.99 8.53 7.48
N ASN A 71 8.67 8.35 6.34
CA ASN A 71 9.17 9.48 5.53
C ASN A 71 8.06 10.12 4.67
N VAL A 72 7.02 9.35 4.33
CA VAL A 72 5.92 9.81 3.47
C VAL A 72 4.72 10.26 4.30
N VAL A 73 4.44 9.55 5.39
CA VAL A 73 3.32 9.81 6.30
C VAL A 73 3.77 9.73 7.77
N PRO A 74 4.65 10.66 8.22
CA PRO A 74 5.23 10.62 9.56
C PRO A 74 4.20 10.62 10.69
N LYS A 75 3.10 11.38 10.59
CA LYS A 75 2.07 11.40 11.64
C LYS A 75 1.28 10.10 11.67
N THR A 76 0.89 9.59 10.51
CA THR A 76 0.10 8.36 10.41
C THR A 76 0.91 7.16 10.90
N ALA A 77 2.18 7.06 10.48
CA ALA A 77 3.11 6.04 10.94
C ALA A 77 3.39 6.13 12.45
N GLU A 78 3.62 7.33 13.01
CA GLU A 78 3.85 7.52 14.44
C GLU A 78 2.63 7.14 15.28
N ASN A 79 1.42 7.48 14.81
CA ASN A 79 0.18 7.06 15.46
C ASN A 79 0.09 5.54 15.57
N PHE A 80 0.26 4.83 14.45
CA PHE A 80 0.20 3.38 14.45
C PHE A 80 1.30 2.75 15.32
N ARG A 81 2.55 3.24 15.20
CA ARG A 81 3.69 2.75 15.99
C ARG A 81 3.46 2.90 17.48
N ALA A 82 3.01 4.07 17.93
CA ALA A 82 2.76 4.35 19.33
C ALA A 82 1.57 3.53 19.89
N LEU A 83 0.56 3.25 19.07
CA LEU A 83 -0.54 2.35 19.43
C LEU A 83 -0.10 0.87 19.49
N CYS A 84 0.91 0.46 18.71
CA CYS A 84 1.53 -0.86 18.87
C CYS A 84 2.30 -1.01 20.18
N THR A 85 2.99 0.03 20.65
CA THR A 85 3.78 -0.04 21.90
C THR A 85 2.96 0.23 23.15
N GLY A 86 1.92 1.05 23.05
CA GLY A 86 1.14 1.53 24.18
C GLY A 86 1.84 2.61 25.02
N GLU A 87 2.94 3.19 24.54
CA GLU A 87 3.77 4.14 25.30
C GLU A 87 3.06 5.46 25.63
N ARG A 88 1.97 5.77 24.93
CA ARG A 88 1.14 6.96 25.17
C ARG A 88 0.17 6.78 26.34
N GLY A 89 0.14 5.59 26.95
CA GLY A 89 -0.59 5.33 28.18
C GLY A 89 -2.12 5.39 28.01
N ILE A 90 -2.77 6.22 28.83
CA ILE A 90 -4.21 6.36 28.88
C ILE A 90 -4.59 7.76 28.37
N SER A 91 -5.54 7.83 27.44
CA SER A 91 -6.09 9.09 26.93
C SER A 91 -6.86 9.85 28.00
N GLY A 92 -7.13 11.14 27.77
CA GLY A 92 -8.02 11.93 28.64
C GLY A 92 -9.42 11.34 28.82
N SER A 93 -9.89 10.52 27.88
CA SER A 93 -11.16 9.78 27.96
C SER A 93 -11.06 8.44 28.71
N ARG A 94 -9.96 8.19 29.43
CA ARG A 94 -9.68 6.96 30.20
C ARG A 94 -9.61 5.69 29.33
N LYS A 95 -9.25 5.83 28.05
CA LYS A 95 -9.04 4.70 27.14
C LYS A 95 -7.56 4.41 26.99
N LYS A 96 -7.19 3.14 27.01
CA LYS A 96 -5.80 2.72 26.83
C LYS A 96 -5.42 2.87 25.35
N LEU A 97 -4.37 3.64 25.08
CA LEU A 97 -3.89 3.88 23.71
C LEU A 97 -2.96 2.74 23.28
N HIS A 98 -3.50 1.54 23.12
CA HIS A 98 -2.72 0.33 22.81
C HIS A 98 -3.57 -0.71 22.08
N TYR A 99 -3.07 -1.27 20.97
CA TYR A 99 -3.74 -2.34 20.20
C TYR A 99 -3.78 -3.71 20.89
N LYS A 100 -3.00 -3.94 21.96
CA LYS A 100 -2.98 -5.25 22.63
C LYS A 100 -4.37 -5.59 23.19
N GLY A 101 -4.93 -6.71 22.70
CA GLY A 101 -6.26 -7.20 23.08
C GLY A 101 -7.39 -6.62 22.23
N THR A 102 -7.09 -5.84 21.19
CA THR A 102 -8.07 -5.34 20.23
C THR A 102 -8.31 -6.37 19.13
N PRO A 103 -9.58 -6.74 18.84
CA PRO A 103 -9.88 -7.72 17.80
C PRO A 103 -9.76 -7.14 16.38
N PHE A 104 -9.63 -8.04 15.40
CA PHE A 104 -10.05 -7.76 14.03
C PHE A 104 -11.57 -7.94 13.98
N HIS A 105 -12.32 -6.84 14.00
CA HIS A 105 -13.77 -6.83 14.15
C HIS A 105 -14.53 -6.92 12.83
N ARG A 106 -13.87 -6.72 11.70
CA ARG A 106 -14.50 -6.83 10.37
C ARG A 106 -13.54 -7.50 9.39
N ILE A 107 -13.93 -8.66 8.87
CA ILE A 107 -13.18 -9.45 7.91
C ILE A 107 -14.05 -9.60 6.67
N VAL A 108 -13.52 -9.27 5.49
CA VAL A 108 -14.22 -9.41 4.22
C VAL A 108 -13.33 -10.18 3.27
N SER A 109 -13.73 -11.43 3.00
CA SER A 109 -13.00 -12.31 2.09
C SER A 109 -12.88 -11.73 0.69
N GLY A 110 -11.71 -11.89 0.09
CA GLY A 110 -11.33 -11.33 -1.19
C GLY A 110 -11.16 -9.81 -1.14
N PHE A 111 -10.99 -9.22 0.05
CA PHE A 111 -10.85 -7.78 0.19
C PHE A 111 -9.84 -7.35 1.25
N MET A 112 -10.17 -7.49 2.53
CA MET A 112 -9.36 -6.95 3.63
C MET A 112 -9.74 -7.53 5.00
N ILE A 113 -8.82 -7.38 5.94
CA ILE A 113 -9.08 -7.55 7.38
C ILE A 113 -8.97 -6.18 8.06
N GLN A 114 -9.93 -5.86 8.93
CA GLN A 114 -10.01 -4.57 9.63
C GLN A 114 -10.01 -4.78 11.14
N GLY A 115 -9.23 -3.94 11.81
CA GLY A 115 -9.11 -3.94 13.26
C GLY A 115 -8.80 -2.55 13.80
N GLY A 116 -8.30 -2.50 15.03
CA GLY A 116 -7.78 -1.27 15.62
C GLY A 116 -8.82 -0.38 16.32
N ASP A 117 -10.05 -0.85 16.54
CA ASP A 117 -10.98 -0.17 17.46
C ASP A 117 -10.57 -0.41 18.92
N ILE A 118 -9.70 0.46 19.43
CA ILE A 118 -9.20 0.41 20.81
C ILE A 118 -10.21 0.96 21.84
N VAL A 119 -11.37 1.46 21.41
CA VAL A 119 -12.34 2.14 22.28
C VAL A 119 -13.49 1.21 22.67
N HIS A 120 -14.05 0.51 21.68
CA HIS A 120 -15.18 -0.41 21.83
C HIS A 120 -14.87 -1.83 21.36
N GLY A 121 -13.92 -2.00 20.45
CA GLY A 121 -13.57 -3.31 19.87
C GLY A 121 -14.60 -3.88 18.91
N ASP A 122 -15.53 -3.05 18.41
CA ASP A 122 -16.63 -3.48 17.54
C ASP A 122 -16.74 -2.67 16.23
N GLY A 123 -15.81 -1.74 16.02
CA GLY A 123 -15.71 -0.90 14.83
C GLY A 123 -16.42 0.44 14.93
N ARG A 124 -17.14 0.72 16.03
CA ARG A 124 -17.79 2.02 16.25
C ARG A 124 -16.84 3.06 16.83
N GLY A 125 -15.77 2.61 17.48
CA GLY A 125 -14.84 3.48 18.18
C GLY A 125 -13.72 3.99 17.29
N ASN A 126 -13.36 5.26 17.43
CA ASN A 126 -12.21 5.82 16.76
C ASN A 126 -11.53 6.89 17.62
N THR A 127 -10.21 6.76 17.81
CA THR A 127 -9.40 7.73 18.54
C THR A 127 -7.93 7.56 18.16
N SER A 128 -7.10 8.59 18.32
CA SER A 128 -5.68 8.58 17.99
C SER A 128 -4.82 8.98 19.18
N ILE A 129 -3.51 8.86 19.04
CA ILE A 129 -2.55 9.38 20.03
C ILE A 129 -2.57 10.92 20.14
N TYR A 130 -3.19 11.61 19.19
CA TYR A 130 -3.28 13.07 19.13
C TYR A 130 -4.53 13.63 19.80
N GLY A 131 -5.42 12.77 20.29
CA GLY A 131 -6.67 13.14 20.93
C GLY A 131 -7.81 13.28 19.91
N GLY A 132 -8.66 12.25 19.80
CA GLY A 132 -9.74 12.23 18.81
C GLY A 132 -9.25 11.77 17.44
N THR A 133 -9.80 12.32 16.37
CA THR A 133 -9.38 12.03 14.98
C THR A 133 -8.31 13.01 14.49
N PHE A 134 -7.63 12.68 13.40
CA PHE A 134 -6.63 13.54 12.74
C PHE A 134 -6.81 13.57 11.20
N PRO A 135 -6.32 14.65 10.54
CA PRO A 135 -6.46 14.85 9.10
C PRO A 135 -5.81 13.77 8.22
N ASP A 136 -6.25 13.68 6.97
CA ASP A 136 -5.60 12.85 5.95
C ASP A 136 -4.23 13.43 5.59
N GLU A 137 -3.16 12.67 5.80
CA GLU A 137 -1.80 13.21 5.66
C GLU A 137 -1.37 13.37 4.20
N ASN A 138 -1.65 12.38 3.35
CA ASN A 138 -1.63 12.45 1.89
C ASN A 138 -2.11 11.12 1.26
N PHE A 139 -2.36 11.13 -0.05
CA PHE A 139 -2.78 9.96 -0.84
C PHE A 139 -1.77 9.56 -1.93
N ARG A 140 -0.47 9.77 -1.67
CA ARG A 140 0.61 9.50 -2.64
C ARG A 140 0.78 8.02 -2.91
N ILE A 141 0.64 7.19 -1.88
CA ILE A 141 0.81 5.74 -1.96
C ILE A 141 -0.55 5.12 -2.29
N LYS A 142 -0.55 4.14 -3.21
CA LYS A 142 -1.75 3.49 -3.73
C LYS A 142 -1.96 2.11 -3.10
N HIS A 143 -3.20 1.63 -3.14
CA HIS A 143 -3.58 0.28 -2.73
C HIS A 143 -3.28 -0.73 -3.86
N SER A 144 -2.02 -0.77 -4.30
CA SER A 144 -1.63 -1.43 -5.55
C SER A 144 -1.46 -2.95 -5.45
N HIS A 145 -1.37 -3.51 -4.23
CA HIS A 145 -1.19 -4.94 -3.99
C HIS A 145 -1.83 -5.40 -2.66
N ALA A 146 -1.80 -6.71 -2.40
CA ALA A 146 -2.17 -7.31 -1.12
C ALA A 146 -1.12 -7.01 -0.03
N GLY A 147 -1.53 -6.89 1.22
CA GLY A 147 -0.67 -6.57 2.36
C GLY A 147 -0.44 -5.08 2.59
N VAL A 148 -1.12 -4.20 1.84
CA VAL A 148 -1.10 -2.76 2.09
C VAL A 148 -1.83 -2.47 3.39
N VAL A 149 -1.22 -1.66 4.26
CA VAL A 149 -1.81 -1.23 5.53
C VAL A 149 -2.26 0.23 5.42
N SER A 150 -3.53 0.46 5.70
CA SER A 150 -4.19 1.74 5.43
C SER A 150 -5.20 2.12 6.50
N MET A 151 -5.45 3.42 6.66
CA MET A 151 -6.33 3.96 7.70
C MET A 151 -7.81 3.75 7.36
N VAL A 152 -8.60 3.38 8.37
CA VAL A 152 -10.06 3.51 8.29
C VAL A 152 -10.46 4.91 8.74
N ASN A 153 -11.39 5.52 8.01
CA ASN A 153 -11.98 6.80 8.35
C ASN A 153 -13.52 6.73 8.16
N SER A 154 -14.22 7.79 8.56
CA SER A 154 -15.67 7.98 8.37
C SER A 154 -15.96 9.19 7.47
N GLY A 155 -15.08 9.42 6.49
CA GLY A 155 -15.04 10.61 5.65
C GLY A 155 -13.72 11.37 5.78
N PRO A 156 -13.56 12.49 5.04
CA PRO A 156 -12.33 13.26 5.02
C PRO A 156 -11.87 13.66 6.42
N ASP A 157 -10.56 13.61 6.64
CA ASP A 157 -9.88 14.09 7.85
C ASP A 157 -10.33 13.44 9.18
N SER A 158 -10.77 12.19 9.13
CA SER A 158 -11.32 11.47 10.29
C SER A 158 -10.53 10.21 10.69
N ASN A 159 -9.22 10.21 10.45
CA ASN A 159 -8.34 9.11 10.84
C ASN A 159 -8.24 8.98 12.36
N GLY A 160 -8.16 7.76 12.88
CA GLY A 160 -7.96 7.53 14.32
C GLY A 160 -7.07 6.33 14.61
N SER A 161 -7.63 5.23 15.09
CA SER A 161 -6.88 4.01 15.45
C SER A 161 -7.24 2.83 14.57
N GLN A 162 -8.40 2.85 13.92
CA GLN A 162 -8.80 1.77 13.04
C GLN A 162 -7.96 1.74 11.77
N PHE A 163 -7.60 0.53 11.35
CA PHE A 163 -6.81 0.26 10.17
C PHE A 163 -7.33 -1.00 9.48
N PHE A 164 -6.95 -1.18 8.22
CA PHE A 164 -7.16 -2.43 7.50
C PHE A 164 -5.89 -2.87 6.80
N ILE A 165 -5.80 -4.18 6.55
CA ILE A 165 -4.77 -4.82 5.74
C ILE A 165 -5.48 -5.42 4.53
N THR A 166 -5.07 -5.04 3.32
CA THR A 166 -5.65 -5.58 2.09
C THR A 166 -5.22 -7.03 1.86
N THR A 167 -6.12 -7.86 1.32
CA THR A 167 -5.79 -9.22 0.86
C THR A 167 -5.71 -9.31 -0.67
N VAL A 168 -6.14 -8.25 -1.36
CA VAL A 168 -6.05 -8.06 -2.82
C VAL A 168 -5.65 -6.61 -3.15
N LYS A 169 -5.35 -6.34 -4.43
CA LYS A 169 -5.26 -4.95 -4.92
C LYS A 169 -6.62 -4.27 -4.79
N ALA A 170 -6.65 -3.05 -4.21
CA ALA A 170 -7.88 -2.33 -3.87
C ALA A 170 -7.85 -0.87 -4.35
N SER A 171 -7.55 -0.64 -5.64
CA SER A 171 -7.36 0.72 -6.20
C SER A 171 -8.59 1.63 -6.12
N TRP A 172 -9.79 1.08 -5.87
CA TRP A 172 -10.99 1.88 -5.63
C TRP A 172 -10.96 2.65 -4.30
N LEU A 173 -10.01 2.35 -3.40
CA LEU A 173 -9.81 3.09 -2.14
C LEU A 173 -8.79 4.23 -2.27
N ASP A 174 -8.17 4.38 -3.44
CA ASP A 174 -7.15 5.39 -3.68
C ASP A 174 -7.73 6.80 -3.62
N GLY A 175 -7.11 7.67 -2.82
CA GLY A 175 -7.59 9.04 -2.62
C GLY A 175 -8.61 9.19 -1.49
N GLU A 176 -9.08 8.08 -0.90
CA GLU A 176 -10.02 8.10 0.22
C GLU A 176 -9.39 7.61 1.52
N HIS A 177 -8.44 6.68 1.45
CA HIS A 177 -7.78 6.09 2.62
C HIS A 177 -6.26 6.29 2.58
N VAL A 178 -5.68 6.75 3.69
CA VAL A 178 -4.24 7.00 3.81
C VAL A 178 -3.51 5.68 3.99
N VAL A 179 -2.75 5.27 2.97
CA VAL A 179 -1.80 4.15 3.05
C VAL A 179 -0.56 4.59 3.84
N PHE A 180 -0.19 3.80 4.85
CA PHE A 180 0.93 4.16 5.73
C PHE A 180 1.94 3.03 6.00
N GLY A 181 1.68 1.84 5.49
CA GLY A 181 2.62 0.73 5.62
C GLY A 181 2.31 -0.45 4.71
N THR A 182 3.11 -1.49 4.86
CA THR A 182 2.94 -2.77 4.18
C THR A 182 3.34 -3.91 5.12
N VAL A 183 2.68 -5.05 4.99
CA VAL A 183 3.10 -6.28 5.65
C VAL A 183 4.38 -6.78 4.98
N ILE A 184 5.43 -6.96 5.77
CA ILE A 184 6.72 -7.45 5.30
C ILE A 184 6.98 -8.91 5.68
N GLN A 185 6.28 -9.43 6.69
CA GLN A 185 6.29 -10.84 7.09
C GLN A 185 4.92 -11.19 7.69
N GLY A 186 4.47 -12.43 7.55
CA GLY A 186 3.21 -12.88 8.15
C GLY A 186 1.95 -12.68 7.29
N MET A 187 2.09 -12.56 5.96
CA MET A 187 0.89 -12.51 5.08
C MET A 187 0.10 -13.81 5.07
N ASP A 188 0.75 -14.95 5.29
CA ASP A 188 0.09 -16.22 5.59
C ASP A 188 -0.86 -16.10 6.79
N THR A 189 -0.43 -15.43 7.87
CA THR A 189 -1.31 -15.16 9.02
C THR A 189 -2.50 -14.27 8.63
N VAL A 190 -2.29 -13.27 7.76
CA VAL A 190 -3.38 -12.41 7.25
C VAL A 190 -4.41 -13.23 6.46
N PHE A 191 -3.97 -14.11 5.56
CA PHE A 191 -4.85 -14.98 4.79
C PHE A 191 -5.56 -16.02 5.67
N MET A 192 -4.89 -16.56 6.70
CA MET A 192 -5.55 -17.44 7.67
C MET A 192 -6.70 -16.73 8.40
N ILE A 193 -6.52 -15.47 8.81
CA ILE A 193 -7.60 -14.68 9.43
C ILE A 193 -8.78 -14.50 8.45
N GLU A 194 -8.49 -14.28 7.17
CA GLU A 194 -9.51 -14.13 6.12
C GLU A 194 -10.30 -15.43 5.87
N GLU A 195 -9.61 -16.58 5.81
CA GLU A 195 -10.19 -17.90 5.56
C GLU A 195 -11.09 -18.38 6.72
N GLU A 196 -10.73 -18.10 7.96
CA GLU A 196 -11.54 -18.51 9.12
C GLU A 196 -12.95 -17.87 9.12
N GLU A 197 -13.08 -16.62 8.66
CA GLU A 197 -14.38 -15.96 8.54
C GLU A 197 -15.24 -16.56 7.41
N LEU A 198 -14.60 -16.99 6.32
CA LEU A 198 -15.28 -17.76 5.26
C LEU A 198 -15.84 -19.07 5.82
N GLY A 199 -15.03 -19.81 6.60
CA GLY A 199 -15.44 -21.07 7.22
C GLY A 199 -16.70 -20.90 8.09
N ARG A 200 -16.70 -19.90 8.97
CA ARG A 200 -17.85 -19.57 9.84
C ARG A 200 -19.11 -19.20 9.06
N THR A 201 -18.96 -18.47 7.96
CA THR A 201 -20.09 -18.07 7.12
C THR A 201 -20.73 -19.29 6.41
N MET A 202 -19.90 -20.20 5.89
CA MET A 202 -20.36 -21.42 5.22
C MET A 202 -21.07 -22.38 6.18
N GLU A 203 -20.55 -22.57 7.40
CA GLU A 203 -21.20 -23.40 8.43
C GLU A 203 -22.56 -22.85 8.86
N THR A 204 -22.69 -21.53 8.93
CA THR A 204 -23.95 -20.87 9.29
C THR A 204 -25.01 -21.02 8.18
N GLN A 205 -24.59 -21.08 6.92
CA GLN A 205 -25.47 -21.29 5.77
C GLN A 205 -25.87 -22.77 5.57
N GLY A 206 -25.02 -23.72 5.97
CA GLY A 206 -25.31 -25.16 5.90
C GLY A 206 -26.26 -25.72 6.99
N ARG A 207 -26.75 -24.88 7.91
CA ARG A 207 -27.68 -25.25 8.99
C ARG A 207 -29.15 -24.85 8.72
N ARG A 208 -29.56 -24.64 7.46
CA ARG A 208 -30.94 -24.37 7.07
C ARG A 208 -31.53 -25.45 6.20
#